data_AF-A0AAE1CE81-F1
#
_entry.id   AF-A0AAE1CE81-F1
#
_cell.length_a   1.000
_cell.length_b   1.000
_cell.length_c   1.000
_cell.angle_alpha   90.00
_cell.angle_beta   90.00
_cell.angle_gamma   90.00
#
_symmetry.space_group_name_H-M   'P 1'
#
loop_
_entity.id
_entity.type
_entity.pdbx_description
1 polymer ?
#
loop_
_entity_poly.entity_id
_entity_poly.type
_entity_poly.pdbx_seq_one_letter_code
_entity_poly.pdbx_strand_id
1 'polypeptide(L)'
;MATDKNSTCDCWAATIRVVNQSKAACRQQEQEQQQQQSGKPGPPGQDKDKPDAVPGTDTSSSSSSAKHTTTTTAPSIGDLLVLGQNLAQHWDALNHCAASESATHYARPMAVQLVTDALERTTDLYDDAIARVLAAPAGAAHIDPTFLGSMQLDEAEAAVVAREAMRYVVGRLAGVLRAIEAEVAGYDREDKGRQVEDEVRLAGLGERLRQLERSLEGLGQGQVV
;
A
#
# COMPACT_ATOMS: atom_id res chain seq x y z
N MET A 1 -1.28 23.32 -40.43
CA MET A 1 -1.04 22.15 -39.57
C MET A 1 -2.23 22.05 -38.63
N ALA A 2 -3.13 21.10 -38.88
CA ALA A 2 -4.24 20.82 -37.99
C ALA A 2 -3.70 19.95 -36.86
N THR A 3 -3.69 20.47 -35.63
CA THR A 3 -3.42 19.67 -34.44
C THR A 3 -4.65 18.82 -34.16
N ASP A 4 -4.49 17.50 -34.09
CA ASP A 4 -5.54 16.56 -33.73
C ASP A 4 -6.07 16.91 -32.33
N LYS A 5 -7.24 17.56 -32.28
CA LYS A 5 -7.87 18.09 -31.04
C LYS A 5 -8.51 17.01 -30.15
N ASN A 6 -8.14 15.74 -30.31
CA ASN A 6 -8.81 14.63 -29.63
C ASN A 6 -7.85 13.59 -29.06
N SER A 7 -6.62 13.97 -28.72
CA SER A 7 -5.76 13.13 -27.88
C SER A 7 -6.27 13.16 -26.45
N THR A 8 -7.09 12.19 -26.06
CA THR A 8 -7.37 11.89 -24.66
C THR A 8 -6.05 11.72 -23.91
N CYS A 9 -5.84 12.45 -22.81
CA CYS A 9 -4.63 12.31 -22.01
C CYS A 9 -4.60 10.95 -21.31
N ASP A 10 -3.53 10.17 -21.53
CA ASP A 10 -3.32 8.87 -20.85
C ASP A 10 -3.01 8.99 -19.35
N CYS A 11 -2.81 10.21 -18.85
CA CYS A 11 -2.56 10.50 -17.44
C CYS A 11 -3.62 9.91 -16.51
N TRP A 12 -4.90 10.02 -16.88
CA TRP A 12 -6.00 9.46 -16.09
C TRP A 12 -5.98 7.94 -16.01
N ALA A 13 -5.83 7.27 -17.15
CA ALA A 13 -5.74 5.82 -17.21
C ALA A 13 -4.52 5.30 -16.43
N ALA A 14 -3.42 6.05 -16.41
CA ALA A 14 -2.27 5.73 -15.59
C ALA A 14 -2.56 5.87 -14.08
N THR A 15 -3.21 6.95 -13.65
CA THR A 15 -3.61 7.12 -12.24
C THR A 15 -4.55 6.00 -11.78
N ILE A 16 -5.58 5.66 -12.57
CA ILE A 16 -6.49 4.56 -12.24
C ILE A 16 -5.75 3.23 -12.07
N ARG A 17 -4.73 2.96 -12.89
CA ARG A 17 -3.90 1.76 -12.73
C ARG A 17 -3.18 1.73 -11.39
N VAL A 18 -2.58 2.85 -10.96
CA VAL A 18 -1.90 2.94 -9.65
C VAL A 18 -2.87 2.81 -8.49
N VAL A 19 -4.05 3.44 -8.57
CA VAL A 19 -5.12 3.31 -7.58
C VAL A 19 -5.59 1.85 -7.45
N ASN A 20 -5.67 1.12 -8.57
CA ASN A 20 -6.02 -0.30 -8.54
C ASN A 20 -4.89 -1.17 -7.98
N GLN A 21 -3.63 -0.80 -8.18
CA GLN A 21 -2.49 -1.50 -7.58
C GLN A 21 -2.49 -1.36 -6.05
N SER A 22 -2.75 -0.17 -5.50
CA SER A 22 -2.85 0.01 -4.05
C SER A 22 -4.02 -0.78 -3.44
N LYS A 23 -5.16 -0.83 -4.16
CA LYS A 23 -6.29 -1.67 -3.79
C LYS A 23 -5.96 -3.15 -3.77
N ALA A 24 -5.20 -3.63 -4.75
CA ALA A 24 -4.80 -5.04 -4.83
C ALA A 24 -3.87 -5.43 -3.67
N ALA A 25 -2.89 -4.58 -3.35
CA ALA A 25 -1.98 -4.80 -2.23
C ALA A 25 -2.73 -4.89 -0.88
N CYS A 26 -3.67 -3.98 -0.65
CA CYS A 26 -4.49 -3.98 0.56
C CYS A 26 -5.36 -5.25 0.70
N ARG A 27 -5.99 -5.70 -0.40
CA ARG A 27 -6.77 -6.96 -0.40
C ARG A 27 -5.95 -8.21 -0.09
N GLN A 28 -4.70 -8.26 -0.55
CA GLN A 28 -3.80 -9.38 -0.25
C GLN A 28 -3.54 -9.47 1.25
N GLN A 29 -3.28 -8.32 1.89
CA GLN A 29 -3.06 -8.24 3.32
C GLN A 29 -4.30 -8.64 4.15
N GLU A 30 -5.50 -8.19 3.75
CA GLU A 30 -6.74 -8.60 4.43
C GLU A 30 -6.96 -10.12 4.37
N GLN A 31 -6.67 -10.73 3.22
CA GLN A 31 -6.79 -12.18 3.06
C GLN A 31 -5.80 -12.96 3.94
N GLU A 32 -4.58 -12.44 4.11
CA GLU A 32 -3.59 -13.02 5.02
C GLU A 32 -4.06 -12.98 6.48
N GLN A 33 -4.60 -11.84 6.93
CA GLN A 33 -5.12 -11.70 8.30
C GLN A 33 -6.28 -12.68 8.56
N GLN A 34 -7.17 -12.86 7.59
CA GLN A 34 -8.27 -13.82 7.72
C GLN A 34 -7.78 -15.29 7.76
N GLN A 35 -6.78 -15.64 6.95
CA GLN A 35 -6.21 -16.99 6.97
C GLN A 35 -5.55 -17.31 8.31
N GLN A 36 -4.81 -16.37 8.90
CA GLN A 36 -4.17 -16.54 10.21
C GLN A 36 -5.19 -16.74 11.34
N GLN A 37 -6.35 -16.07 11.28
CA GLN A 37 -7.41 -16.27 12.27
C GLN A 37 -8.13 -17.61 12.10
N SER A 38 -8.33 -18.07 10.86
CA SER A 38 -9.02 -19.33 10.56
C SER A 38 -8.15 -20.58 10.79
N GLY A 39 -6.82 -20.44 10.73
CA GLY A 39 -5.87 -21.54 10.85
C GLY A 39 -5.55 -21.99 12.27
N LYS A 40 -6.24 -21.47 13.31
CA LYS A 40 -6.03 -21.93 14.69
C LYS A 40 -6.46 -23.40 14.76
N PRO A 41 -5.52 -24.36 14.89
CA PRO A 41 -5.88 -25.77 14.93
C PRO A 41 -6.82 -25.96 16.11
N GLY A 42 -8.01 -26.48 15.86
CA GLY A 42 -8.89 -26.91 16.93
C GLY A 42 -8.09 -27.83 17.88
N PRO A 43 -8.30 -27.73 19.20
CA PRO A 43 -7.59 -28.57 20.14
C PRO A 43 -7.74 -30.04 19.70
N PRO A 44 -6.67 -30.84 19.74
CA PRO A 44 -6.74 -32.23 19.31
C PRO A 44 -7.81 -32.92 20.15
N GLY A 45 -8.93 -33.25 19.49
CA GLY A 45 -9.95 -34.12 20.05
C GLY A 45 -9.26 -35.43 20.38
N GLN A 46 -9.17 -35.74 21.67
CA GLN A 46 -8.72 -37.04 22.15
C GLN A 46 -9.80 -38.06 21.81
N ASP A 47 -9.74 -38.63 20.62
CA ASP A 47 -10.51 -39.83 20.29
C ASP A 47 -9.82 -41.04 20.94
N LYS A 48 -10.43 -41.46 22.03
CA LYS A 48 -10.12 -42.68 22.77
C LYS A 48 -10.85 -43.85 22.12
N ASP A 49 -10.11 -44.94 21.95
CA ASP A 49 -10.57 -46.32 21.80
C ASP A 49 -11.13 -46.77 20.43
N LYS A 50 -10.34 -47.56 19.69
CA LYS A 50 -10.76 -48.88 19.18
C LYS A 50 -9.60 -49.73 18.60
N PRO A 51 -9.44 -51.01 18.99
CA PRO A 51 -8.52 -51.93 18.34
C PRO A 51 -9.18 -52.91 17.34
N ASP A 52 -8.30 -53.42 16.47
CA ASP A 52 -8.30 -54.68 15.69
C ASP A 52 -9.03 -54.82 14.33
N ALA A 53 -8.18 -54.74 13.30
CA ALA A 53 -7.86 -55.75 12.26
C ALA A 53 -8.90 -56.16 11.18
N VAL A 54 -8.60 -55.79 9.91
CA VAL A 54 -8.73 -56.63 8.70
C VAL A 54 -7.73 -56.16 7.62
N PRO A 55 -6.98 -57.05 6.93
CA PRO A 55 -6.15 -56.69 5.76
C PRO A 55 -6.89 -56.93 4.43
N GLY A 56 -6.85 -55.97 3.51
CA GLY A 56 -7.45 -56.10 2.18
C GLY A 56 -7.02 -55.03 1.17
N THR A 57 -5.99 -55.37 0.39
CA THR A 57 -5.71 -55.05 -1.03
C THR A 57 -6.09 -53.68 -1.63
N ASP A 58 -5.04 -52.89 -1.89
CA ASP A 58 -4.65 -52.23 -3.14
C ASP A 58 -5.73 -51.69 -4.10
N THR A 59 -5.83 -50.36 -4.21
CA THR A 59 -5.97 -49.70 -5.52
C THR A 59 -5.34 -48.31 -5.46
N SER A 60 -4.20 -48.18 -6.12
CA SER A 60 -3.44 -46.94 -6.28
C SER A 60 -4.20 -45.94 -7.15
N SER A 61 -4.48 -44.75 -6.62
CA SER A 61 -4.85 -43.58 -7.40
C SER A 61 -4.12 -42.38 -6.81
N SER A 62 -2.87 -42.23 -7.22
CA SER A 62 -2.01 -41.09 -6.88
C SER A 62 -2.50 -39.85 -7.64
N SER A 63 -3.57 -39.22 -7.15
CA SER A 63 -3.89 -37.84 -7.48
C SER A 63 -3.00 -36.93 -6.64
N SER A 64 -1.85 -36.58 -7.21
CA SER A 64 -0.91 -35.59 -6.69
C SER A 64 -1.56 -34.21 -6.67
N SER A 65 -2.46 -33.96 -5.72
CA SER A 65 -2.90 -32.61 -5.38
C SER A 65 -1.71 -31.91 -4.74
N ALA A 66 -0.88 -31.29 -5.58
CA ALA A 66 0.09 -30.31 -5.16
C ALA A 66 -0.67 -29.21 -4.40
N LYS A 67 -0.67 -29.30 -3.08
CA LYS A 67 -1.04 -28.19 -2.20
C LYS A 67 0.00 -27.11 -2.47
N HIS A 68 -0.27 -26.24 -3.43
CA HIS A 68 0.38 -24.96 -3.53
C HIS A 68 -0.08 -24.16 -2.31
N THR A 69 0.62 -24.34 -1.19
CA THR A 69 0.68 -23.32 -0.14
C THR A 69 1.39 -22.14 -0.76
N THR A 70 0.64 -21.31 -1.48
CA THR A 70 1.08 -19.97 -1.80
C THR A 70 1.18 -19.25 -0.47
N THR A 71 2.38 -19.22 0.08
CA THR A 71 2.71 -18.34 1.20
C THR A 71 2.59 -16.92 0.66
N THR A 72 1.39 -16.36 0.72
CA THR A 72 1.16 -14.95 0.40
C THR A 72 1.99 -14.16 1.40
N THR A 73 2.90 -13.36 0.87
CA THR A 73 3.87 -12.61 1.65
C THR A 73 3.44 -11.15 1.59
N ALA A 74 3.39 -10.48 2.75
CA ALA A 74 3.13 -9.05 2.83
C ALA A 74 4.00 -8.28 1.82
N PRO A 75 3.50 -7.17 1.24
CA PRO A 75 4.25 -6.43 0.22
C PRO A 75 5.62 -6.01 0.76
N SER A 76 6.64 -6.16 -0.08
CA SER A 76 7.99 -5.77 0.28
C SER A 76 8.06 -4.25 0.46
N ILE A 77 9.03 -3.77 1.26
CA ILE A 77 9.23 -2.32 1.42
C ILE A 77 9.50 -1.67 0.05
N GLY A 78 10.23 -2.34 -0.83
CA GLY A 78 10.48 -1.88 -2.20
C GLY A 78 9.19 -1.67 -3.00
N ASP A 79 8.26 -2.62 -2.95
CA ASP A 79 6.96 -2.50 -3.63
C ASP A 79 6.16 -1.31 -3.11
N LEU A 80 6.18 -1.09 -1.79
CA LEU A 80 5.49 0.04 -1.17
C LEU A 80 6.09 1.38 -1.59
N LEU A 81 7.42 1.49 -1.62
CA LEU A 81 8.13 2.69 -2.10
C LEU A 81 7.76 3.02 -3.55
N VAL A 82 7.76 2.00 -4.42
CA VAL A 82 7.36 2.16 -5.83
C VAL A 82 5.91 2.61 -5.94
N LEU A 83 5.01 1.99 -5.16
CA LEU A 83 3.59 2.34 -5.15
C LEU A 83 3.36 3.82 -4.73
N GLY A 84 3.95 4.25 -3.62
CA GLY A 84 3.79 5.62 -3.12
C GLY A 84 4.42 6.66 -4.06
N GLN A 85 5.60 6.36 -4.63
CA GLN A 85 6.25 7.22 -5.61
C GLN A 85 5.41 7.37 -6.89
N ASN A 86 4.87 6.26 -7.40
CA ASN A 86 3.99 6.26 -8.56
C ASN A 86 2.73 7.10 -8.29
N LEU A 87 2.10 6.93 -7.13
CA LEU A 87 0.90 7.68 -6.77
C LEU A 87 1.17 9.20 -6.80
N ALA A 88 2.25 9.64 -6.16
CA ALA A 88 2.62 11.05 -6.15
C ALA A 88 2.99 11.57 -7.55
N GLN A 89 3.75 10.81 -8.33
CA GLN A 89 4.14 11.20 -9.69
C GLN A 89 2.92 11.33 -10.62
N HIS A 90 1.96 10.41 -10.52
CA HIS A 90 0.75 10.44 -11.33
C HIS A 90 -0.22 11.55 -10.92
N TRP A 91 -0.27 11.89 -9.63
CA TRP A 91 -0.96 13.10 -9.17
C TRP A 91 -0.36 14.37 -9.78
N ASP A 92 0.97 14.49 -9.75
CA ASP A 92 1.65 15.64 -10.35
C ASP A 92 1.37 15.73 -11.86
N ALA A 93 1.43 14.59 -12.57
CA ALA A 93 1.12 14.53 -13.99
C ALA A 93 -0.34 14.91 -14.31
N LEU A 94 -1.29 14.53 -13.44
CA LEU A 94 -2.69 14.94 -13.57
C LEU A 94 -2.85 16.45 -13.41
N ASN A 95 -2.25 17.05 -12.37
CA ASN A 95 -2.41 18.46 -12.07
C ASN A 95 -1.73 19.39 -13.08
N HIS A 96 -0.64 18.95 -13.68
CA HIS A 96 0.08 19.74 -14.70
C HIS A 96 -0.36 19.42 -16.13
N CYS A 97 -1.40 18.60 -16.31
CA CYS A 97 -1.89 18.28 -17.64
C CYS A 97 -2.52 19.53 -18.28
N ALA A 98 -1.93 20.04 -19.36
CA ALA A 98 -2.45 21.20 -20.10
C ALA A 98 -3.82 20.94 -20.76
N ALA A 99 -4.23 19.68 -20.91
CA ALA A 99 -5.59 19.32 -21.35
C ALA A 99 -6.68 19.65 -20.32
N SER A 100 -6.29 20.11 -19.11
CA SER A 100 -7.17 20.54 -18.03
C SER A 100 -7.91 21.86 -18.28
N GLU A 101 -7.53 22.65 -19.29
CA GLU A 101 -8.28 23.85 -19.67
C GLU A 101 -9.65 23.52 -20.29
N SER A 102 -9.81 22.34 -20.88
CA SER A 102 -11.11 21.82 -21.30
C SER A 102 -11.65 20.91 -20.20
N ALA A 103 -12.94 21.04 -19.89
CA ALA A 103 -13.72 20.32 -18.87
C ALA A 103 -13.69 18.77 -18.92
N THR A 104 -12.72 18.15 -19.60
CA THR A 104 -12.65 16.74 -19.97
C THR A 104 -11.91 15.81 -19.01
N HIS A 105 -11.43 16.28 -17.86
CA HIS A 105 -11.14 15.37 -16.73
C HIS A 105 -12.41 15.03 -15.91
N TYR A 106 -13.59 15.43 -16.41
CA TYR A 106 -14.98 15.17 -15.96
C TYR A 106 -15.11 14.58 -14.55
N ALA A 107 -15.48 15.47 -13.62
CA ALA A 107 -15.57 15.30 -12.18
C ALA A 107 -14.21 15.29 -11.45
N ARG A 108 -13.57 16.48 -11.40
CA ARG A 108 -12.52 16.83 -10.42
C ARG A 108 -12.80 16.27 -9.00
N PRO A 109 -14.06 16.24 -8.51
CA PRO A 109 -14.40 15.57 -7.26
C PRO A 109 -14.13 14.05 -7.26
N MET A 110 -14.41 13.34 -8.35
CA MET A 110 -14.16 11.89 -8.46
C MET A 110 -12.67 11.57 -8.49
N ALA A 111 -11.87 12.38 -9.19
CA ALA A 111 -10.42 12.25 -9.20
C ALA A 111 -9.83 12.46 -7.80
N VAL A 112 -10.28 13.50 -7.11
CA VAL A 112 -9.92 13.76 -5.71
C VAL A 112 -10.27 12.56 -4.83
N GLN A 113 -11.51 12.05 -4.90
CA GLN A 113 -11.94 10.89 -4.10
C GLN A 113 -11.08 9.65 -4.34
N LEU A 114 -10.82 9.32 -5.61
CA LEU A 114 -10.02 8.14 -5.96
C LEU A 114 -8.57 8.24 -5.47
N VAL A 115 -7.99 9.43 -5.53
CA VAL A 115 -6.62 9.66 -5.04
C VAL A 115 -6.60 9.67 -3.52
N THR A 116 -7.59 10.26 -2.85
CA THR A 116 -7.74 10.19 -1.38
C THR A 116 -7.88 8.74 -0.91
N ASP A 117 -8.73 7.93 -1.56
CA ASP A 117 -8.85 6.48 -1.27
C ASP A 117 -7.52 5.74 -1.47
N ALA A 118 -6.73 6.12 -2.47
CA ALA A 118 -5.42 5.52 -2.71
C ALA A 118 -4.39 5.97 -1.67
N LEU A 119 -4.42 7.23 -1.24
CA LEU A 119 -3.57 7.76 -0.19
C LEU A 119 -3.85 7.05 1.14
N GLU A 120 -5.11 6.89 1.53
CA GLU A 120 -5.48 6.19 2.77
C GLU A 120 -4.91 4.77 2.79
N ARG A 121 -5.18 3.96 1.75
CA ARG A 121 -4.67 2.59 1.67
C ARG A 121 -3.15 2.53 1.64
N THR A 122 -2.52 3.45 0.91
CA THR A 122 -1.06 3.52 0.86
C THR A 122 -0.49 3.86 2.24
N THR A 123 -1.13 4.78 2.97
CA THR A 123 -0.78 5.15 4.34
C THR A 123 -0.94 3.98 5.30
N ASP A 124 -2.03 3.20 5.21
CA ASP A 124 -2.22 1.97 5.99
C ASP A 124 -1.06 0.97 5.76
N LEU A 125 -0.70 0.75 4.49
CA LEU A 125 0.42 -0.13 4.13
C LEU A 125 1.76 0.35 4.70
N TYR A 126 1.99 1.66 4.76
CA TYR A 126 3.18 2.25 5.40
C TYR A 126 3.17 2.09 6.92
N ASP A 127 2.02 2.33 7.57
CA ASP A 127 1.85 2.10 9.02
C ASP A 127 2.21 0.64 9.38
N ASP A 128 1.69 -0.32 8.61
CA ASP A 128 1.98 -1.74 8.82
C ASP A 128 3.43 -2.10 8.52
N ALA A 129 4.02 -1.54 7.46
CA ALA A 129 5.42 -1.76 7.14
C ALA A 129 6.35 -1.24 8.25
N ILE A 130 6.07 -0.05 8.78
CA ILE A 130 6.83 0.53 9.88
C ILE A 130 6.65 -0.29 11.16
N ALA A 131 5.43 -0.73 11.47
CA ALA A 131 5.18 -1.62 12.60
C ALA A 131 5.97 -2.94 12.48
N ARG A 132 6.05 -3.52 11.28
CA ARG A 132 6.87 -4.72 11.02
C ARG A 132 8.36 -4.46 11.23
N VAL A 133 8.87 -3.34 10.72
CA VAL A 133 10.28 -2.95 10.90
C VAL A 133 10.60 -2.73 12.39
N LEU A 134 9.68 -2.12 13.15
CA LEU A 134 9.81 -1.90 14.59
C LEU A 134 9.72 -3.19 15.42
N ALA A 135 8.88 -4.14 15.00
CA ALA A 135 8.67 -5.40 15.72
C ALA A 135 9.72 -6.48 15.38
N ALA A 136 10.45 -6.32 14.28
CA ALA A 136 11.46 -7.27 13.87
C ALA A 136 12.62 -7.29 14.88
N PRO A 137 13.02 -8.46 15.41
CA PRO A 137 14.23 -8.53 16.21
C PRO A 137 15.43 -8.16 15.33
N ALA A 138 16.44 -7.51 15.93
CA ALA A 138 17.68 -7.15 15.24
C ALA A 138 18.26 -8.41 14.54
N GLY A 139 18.31 -8.41 13.20
CA GLY A 139 18.77 -9.56 12.40
C GLY A 139 17.68 -10.37 11.69
N ALA A 140 16.38 -10.10 11.87
CA ALA A 140 15.30 -10.88 11.25
C ALA A 140 14.40 -10.09 10.29
N ALA A 141 14.56 -8.77 10.20
CA ALA A 141 13.94 -8.00 9.15
C ALA A 141 14.67 -8.35 7.85
N HIS A 142 14.19 -9.37 7.14
CA HIS A 142 14.62 -9.66 5.78
C HIS A 142 14.14 -8.52 4.86
N ILE A 143 14.78 -7.37 4.98
CA ILE A 143 14.79 -6.36 3.92
C ILE A 143 15.58 -7.03 2.82
N ASP A 144 14.86 -7.54 1.81
CA ASP A 144 15.51 -8.11 0.63
C ASP A 144 16.54 -7.08 0.18
N PRO A 145 17.86 -7.36 0.28
CA PRO A 145 18.90 -6.36 0.19
C PRO A 145 18.73 -5.67 -1.14
N THR A 146 18.13 -4.48 -1.06
CA THR A 146 17.64 -3.79 -2.22
C THR A 146 18.90 -3.26 -2.85
N PHE A 147 19.36 -3.92 -3.90
CA PHE A 147 20.49 -3.46 -4.69
C PHE A 147 20.18 -2.02 -5.13
N LEU A 148 20.82 -1.05 -4.49
CA LEU A 148 20.86 0.33 -4.96
C LEU A 148 21.87 0.38 -6.10
N GLY A 149 21.43 -0.07 -7.28
CA GLY A 149 22.31 -0.24 -8.43
C GLY A 149 23.30 -1.39 -8.22
N SER A 150 24.59 -1.09 -8.07
CA SER A 150 25.66 -2.07 -7.83
C SER A 150 26.18 -2.07 -6.39
N MET A 151 25.63 -1.23 -5.51
CA MET A 151 26.07 -1.12 -4.12
C MET A 151 25.43 -2.23 -3.29
N GLN A 152 26.27 -3.03 -2.63
CA GLN A 152 25.85 -3.95 -1.58
C GLN A 152 25.76 -3.15 -0.28
N LEU A 153 24.57 -3.15 0.32
CA LEU A 153 24.33 -2.53 1.62
C LEU A 153 24.31 -3.63 2.67
N ASP A 154 24.91 -3.39 3.83
CA ASP A 154 24.65 -4.23 4.98
C ASP A 154 23.23 -4.02 5.53
N GLU A 155 22.81 -4.83 6.51
CA GLU A 155 21.46 -4.76 7.07
C GLU A 155 21.14 -3.40 7.71
N ALA A 156 22.12 -2.78 8.38
CA ALA A 156 21.95 -1.49 9.04
C ALA A 156 21.85 -0.36 8.00
N GLU A 157 22.72 -0.38 6.98
CA GLU A 157 22.68 0.54 5.84
C GLU A 157 21.36 0.41 5.06
N ALA A 158 20.91 -0.82 4.79
CA ALA A 158 19.65 -1.08 4.12
C ALA A 158 18.44 -0.55 4.93
N ALA A 159 18.45 -0.72 6.26
CA ALA A 159 17.41 -0.17 7.12
C ALA A 159 17.39 1.37 7.12
N VAL A 160 18.57 2.01 7.15
CA VAL A 160 18.69 3.48 7.05
C VAL A 160 18.18 3.98 5.69
N VAL A 161 18.60 3.34 4.59
CA VAL A 161 18.15 3.68 3.24
C VAL A 161 16.64 3.51 3.11
N ALA A 162 16.09 2.38 3.56
CA ALA A 162 14.66 2.12 3.53
C ALA A 162 13.90 3.19 4.32
N ARG A 163 14.37 3.56 5.52
CA ARG A 163 13.78 4.62 6.33
C ARG A 163 13.77 5.97 5.61
N GLU A 164 14.90 6.40 5.04
CA GLU A 164 14.95 7.69 4.35
C GLU A 164 14.15 7.69 3.05
N ALA A 165 14.11 6.56 2.34
CA ALA A 165 13.24 6.42 1.17
C ALA A 165 11.76 6.50 1.56
N MET A 166 11.34 5.85 2.66
CA MET A 166 9.98 5.96 3.18
C MET A 166 9.66 7.40 3.59
N ARG A 167 10.58 8.07 4.30
CA ARG A 167 10.42 9.48 4.69
C ARG A 167 10.23 10.39 3.50
N TYR A 168 11.03 10.20 2.45
CA TYR A 168 10.90 10.94 1.20
C TYR A 168 9.53 10.74 0.55
N VAL A 169 9.07 9.48 0.43
CA VAL A 169 7.78 9.18 -0.20
C VAL A 169 6.62 9.71 0.65
N VAL A 170 6.62 9.52 1.96
CA VAL A 170 5.59 10.07 2.87
C VAL A 170 5.52 11.59 2.75
N GLY A 171 6.65 12.28 2.70
CA GLY A 171 6.69 13.74 2.49
C GLY A 171 6.09 14.16 1.14
N ARG A 172 6.28 13.36 0.08
CA ARG A 172 5.61 13.58 -1.20
C ARG A 172 4.11 13.35 -1.14
N LEU A 173 3.65 12.29 -0.47
CA LEU A 173 2.22 12.03 -0.26
C LEU A 173 1.55 13.15 0.54
N ALA A 174 2.25 13.73 1.52
CA ALA A 174 1.77 14.92 2.23
C ALA A 174 1.65 16.14 1.31
N GLY A 175 2.54 16.28 0.32
CA GLY A 175 2.42 17.28 -0.75
C GLY A 175 1.17 17.08 -1.61
N VAL A 176 0.89 15.83 -2.02
CA VAL A 176 -0.34 15.46 -2.75
C VAL A 176 -1.57 15.83 -1.93
N LEU A 177 -1.59 15.46 -0.65
CA LEU A 177 -2.72 15.75 0.23
C LEU A 177 -3.01 17.26 0.34
N ARG A 178 -1.99 18.08 0.55
CA ARG A 178 -2.16 19.55 0.61
C ARG A 178 -2.70 20.13 -0.70
N ALA A 179 -2.30 19.57 -1.83
CA ALA A 179 -2.85 19.98 -3.13
C ALA A 179 -4.34 19.61 -3.24
N ILE A 180 -4.74 18.44 -2.75
CA ILE A 180 -6.15 18.04 -2.69
C ILE A 180 -6.94 18.94 -1.75
N GLU A 181 -6.42 19.26 -0.56
CA GLU A 181 -7.07 20.16 0.40
C GLU A 181 -7.32 21.55 -0.22
N ALA A 182 -6.32 22.10 -0.92
CA ALA A 182 -6.46 23.37 -1.65
C ALA A 182 -7.52 23.29 -2.74
N GLU A 183 -7.66 22.14 -3.39
CA GLU A 183 -8.66 21.90 -4.42
C GLU A 183 -10.09 21.83 -3.86
N VAL A 184 -10.28 21.08 -2.78
CA VAL A 184 -11.58 20.93 -2.08
C VAL A 184 -12.03 22.26 -1.47
N ALA A 185 -11.10 23.07 -0.96
CA ALA A 185 -11.40 24.41 -0.47
C ALA A 185 -11.92 25.37 -1.56
N GLY A 186 -11.60 25.09 -2.83
CA GLY A 186 -12.07 25.86 -3.99
C GLY A 186 -13.45 25.47 -4.50
N TYR A 187 -14.06 24.38 -4.01
CA TYR A 187 -15.40 23.97 -4.44
C TYR A 187 -16.50 24.93 -3.96
N ASP A 188 -17.48 25.17 -4.84
CA ASP A 188 -18.55 26.12 -4.60
C ASP A 188 -19.47 25.66 -3.46
N ARG A 189 -20.00 26.62 -2.72
CA ARG A 189 -20.75 26.43 -1.47
C ARG A 189 -22.10 25.72 -1.65
N GLU A 190 -22.48 25.31 -2.85
CA GLU A 190 -23.73 24.59 -3.10
C GLU A 190 -23.64 23.11 -2.70
N ASP A 191 -22.42 22.57 -2.52
CA ASP A 191 -22.15 21.17 -2.18
C ASP A 191 -21.64 20.96 -0.72
N LYS A 192 -22.04 21.84 0.22
CA LYS A 192 -21.47 21.88 1.60
C LYS A 192 -21.49 20.57 2.36
N GLY A 193 -22.48 19.71 2.12
CA GLY A 193 -22.62 18.44 2.83
C GLY A 193 -21.43 17.51 2.58
N ARG A 194 -21.05 17.33 1.31
CA ARG A 194 -19.90 16.51 0.92
C ARG A 194 -18.57 17.18 1.29
N GLN A 195 -18.50 18.50 1.20
CA GLN A 195 -17.29 19.25 1.53
C GLN A 195 -16.84 19.03 2.98
N VAL A 196 -17.76 19.03 3.95
CA VAL A 196 -17.40 18.84 5.36
C VAL A 196 -16.88 17.42 5.63
N GLU A 197 -17.49 16.40 5.02
CA GLU A 197 -17.02 15.02 5.15
C GLU A 197 -15.62 14.84 4.56
N ASP A 198 -15.40 15.39 3.36
CA ASP A 198 -14.10 15.36 2.69
C ASP A 198 -13.05 16.14 3.51
N GLU A 199 -13.36 17.31 4.06
CA GLU A 199 -12.44 18.08 4.91
C GLU A 199 -12.03 17.32 6.18
N VAL A 200 -12.99 16.72 6.89
CA VAL A 200 -12.71 15.93 8.10
C VAL A 200 -11.83 14.72 7.75
N ARG A 201 -12.14 14.05 6.64
CA ARG A 201 -11.39 12.90 6.14
C ARG A 201 -9.95 13.28 5.78
N LEU A 202 -9.76 14.36 5.01
CA LEU A 202 -8.44 14.87 4.62
C LEU A 202 -7.63 15.32 5.84
N ALA A 203 -8.25 15.99 6.81
CA ALA A 203 -7.59 16.38 8.06
C ALA A 203 -7.10 15.17 8.85
N GLY A 204 -7.92 14.11 8.93
CA GLY A 204 -7.53 12.84 9.56
C GLY A 204 -6.33 12.19 8.87
N LEU A 205 -6.35 12.12 7.54
CA LEU A 205 -5.24 11.61 6.73
C LEU A 205 -3.97 12.46 6.90
N GLY A 206 -4.11 13.79 7.01
CA GLY A 206 -3.01 14.71 7.24
C GLY A 206 -2.37 14.58 8.63
N GLU A 207 -3.14 14.24 9.66
CA GLU A 207 -2.57 13.88 10.96
C GLU A 207 -1.82 12.54 10.90
N ARG A 208 -2.37 11.55 10.19
CA ARG A 208 -1.72 10.24 10.01
C ARG A 208 -0.37 10.35 9.30
N LEU A 209 -0.29 11.11 8.21
CA LEU A 209 0.99 11.33 7.51
C LEU A 209 2.02 12.04 8.41
N ARG A 210 1.59 13.03 9.20
CA ARG A 210 2.48 13.68 10.19
C ARG A 210 2.92 12.72 11.30
N GLN A 211 2.05 11.82 11.73
CA GLN A 211 2.41 10.76 12.67
C GLN A 211 3.44 9.80 12.08
N LEU A 212 3.27 9.39 10.82
CA LEU A 212 4.25 8.58 10.09
C LEU A 212 5.61 9.27 10.00
N GLU A 213 5.64 10.56 9.64
CA GLU A 213 6.88 11.35 9.61
C GLU A 213 7.59 11.34 10.97
N ARG A 214 6.86 11.57 12.07
CA ARG A 214 7.41 11.53 13.44
C ARG A 214 7.92 10.14 13.82
N SER A 215 7.21 9.08 13.45
CA SER A 215 7.64 7.70 13.70
C SER A 215 8.94 7.36 12.97
N LEU A 216 9.07 7.81 11.71
CA LEU A 216 10.29 7.65 10.92
C LEU A 216 11.45 8.48 11.47
N GLU A 217 11.20 9.66 12.04
CA GLU A 217 12.23 10.45 12.74
C GLU A 217 12.74 9.77 14.01
N GLY A 218 11.84 9.18 14.80
CA GLY A 218 12.20 8.48 16.04
C GLY A 218 13.10 7.26 15.81
N LEU A 219 12.93 6.57 14.68
CA LEU A 219 13.76 5.42 14.29
C LEU A 219 15.25 5.76 14.10
N GLY A 220 15.60 7.02 13.83
CA GLY A 220 16.99 7.45 13.61
C GLY A 220 17.77 7.77 14.89
N GLN A 221 17.08 8.05 16.00
CA GLN A 221 17.71 8.60 17.21
C GLN A 221 18.12 7.54 18.24
N GLY A 222 17.65 6.30 18.12
CA GLY A 222 17.76 5.27 19.16
C GLY A 222 18.95 4.31 19.07
N GLN A 223 19.83 4.40 18.05
CA GLN A 223 20.78 3.31 17.72
C GLN A 223 22.27 3.69 17.73
N VAL A 224 22.64 4.85 18.27
CA VAL A 224 24.06 5.21 18.48
C VAL A 224 24.42 4.97 19.95
N VAL A 225 24.57 3.70 20.36
CA VAL A 225 25.16 3.31 21.65
C VAL A 225 26.09 2.12 21.45
#